data_AF-A0AAQ0Q916-F1
#
_entry.id   AF-A0AAQ0Q916-F1
#
_cell.length_a   1.000
_cell.length_b   1.000
_cell.length_c   1.000
_cell.angle_alpha   90.00
_cell.angle_beta   90.00
_cell.angle_gamma   90.00
#
_symmetry.space_group_name_H-M   'P 1'
#
loop_
_entity.id
_entity.type
_entity.pdbx_description
1 polymer ?
#
loop_
_entity_poly.entity_id
_entity_poly.type
_entity_poly.pdbx_seq_one_letter_code
_entity_poly.pdbx_strand_id
1 'polypeptide(L)'
;MNTKLKNILLCHASGMGIKCISSAFDISRNTVRRYVRMYQDSGIPAEKLPSLSDARLQELFAIPGAKERKPSERQVRLEALLPDYAARLSRKGMTVKKLYEEYHTGHPD
;
A
#
# COMPACT_ATOMS: atom_id res chain seq x y z
N MET A 1 -7.63 0.25 -6.14
CA MET A 1 -6.32 0.95 -6.22
C MET A 1 -5.76 1.07 -7.64
N ASN A 2 -6.26 0.32 -8.63
CA ASN A 2 -5.58 0.13 -9.93
C ASN A 2 -5.91 1.18 -11.01
N THR A 3 -7.08 1.82 -10.97
CA THR A 3 -7.47 2.88 -11.91
C THR A 3 -6.58 4.13 -11.81
N LYS A 4 -6.15 4.47 -10.58
CA LYS A 4 -5.26 5.60 -10.31
C LYS A 4 -3.90 5.42 -11.00
N LEU A 5 -3.35 4.20 -10.94
CA LEU A 5 -2.07 3.87 -11.57
C LEU A 5 -2.15 3.95 -13.10
N LYS A 6 -3.19 3.36 -13.72
CA LYS A 6 -3.42 3.48 -15.17
C LYS A 6 -3.45 4.94 -15.61
N ASN A 7 -4.20 5.78 -14.90
CA ASN A 7 -4.34 7.20 -15.25
C ASN A 7 -3.03 7.98 -15.11
N ILE A 8 -2.21 7.69 -14.08
CA ILE A 8 -0.87 8.28 -13.93
C ILE A 8 0.02 7.98 -15.14
N LEU A 9 0.02 6.71 -15.58
CA LEU A 9 0.82 6.27 -16.72
C LEU A 9 0.32 6.88 -18.04
N LEU A 10 -0.99 6.98 -18.21
CA LEU A 10 -1.60 7.66 -19.35
C LEU A 10 -1.24 9.15 -19.38
N CYS A 11 -1.33 9.86 -18.25
CA CYS A 11 -0.90 11.26 -18.18
C CYS A 11 0.58 11.43 -18.55
N HIS A 12 1.44 10.53 -18.10
CA HIS A 12 2.85 10.53 -18.51
C HIS A 12 3.01 10.26 -20.02
N ALA A 13 2.29 9.29 -20.57
CA ALA A 13 2.30 8.99 -22.00
C ALA A 13 1.77 10.15 -22.86
N SER A 14 0.85 10.96 -22.33
CA SER A 14 0.39 12.21 -22.95
C SER A 14 1.36 13.39 -22.83
N GLY A 15 2.55 13.18 -22.25
CA GLY A 15 3.59 14.21 -22.11
C GLY A 15 3.51 15.07 -20.86
N MET A 16 2.65 14.73 -19.88
CA MET A 16 2.56 15.47 -18.64
C MET A 16 3.82 15.27 -17.78
N GLY A 17 4.42 16.36 -17.31
CA GLY A 17 5.60 16.32 -16.47
C GLY A 17 5.34 15.74 -15.07
N ILE A 18 6.36 15.09 -14.48
CA ILE A 18 6.28 14.42 -13.17
C ILE A 18 5.75 15.34 -12.05
N LYS A 19 6.15 16.62 -12.04
CA LYS A 19 5.69 17.59 -11.04
C LYS A 19 4.18 17.80 -11.14
N CYS A 20 3.65 17.88 -12.35
CA CYS A 20 2.22 18.10 -12.60
C CYS A 20 1.41 16.86 -12.22
N ILE A 21 1.87 15.67 -12.63
CA ILE A 21 1.26 14.38 -12.23
C ILE A 21 1.24 14.22 -10.70
N SER A 22 2.36 14.51 -10.04
CA SER A 22 2.47 14.43 -8.58
C SER A 22 1.41 15.29 -7.88
N SER A 23 1.22 16.53 -8.35
CA SER A 23 0.19 17.44 -7.82
C SER A 23 -1.23 16.99 -8.18
N ALA A 24 -1.47 16.49 -9.40
CA ALA A 24 -2.80 16.09 -9.86
C ALA A 24 -3.33 14.82 -9.14
N PHE A 25 -2.45 13.88 -8.82
CA PHE A 25 -2.82 12.61 -8.21
C PHE A 25 -2.52 12.53 -6.72
N ASP A 26 -1.98 13.59 -6.10
CA ASP A 26 -1.54 13.61 -4.71
C ASP A 26 -0.65 12.40 -4.36
N ILE A 27 0.44 12.27 -5.12
CA ILE A 27 1.44 11.20 -4.97
C ILE A 27 2.83 11.82 -4.97
N SER A 28 3.73 11.28 -4.17
CA SER A 28 5.11 11.75 -4.12
C SER A 28 5.78 11.68 -5.51
N ARG A 29 6.60 12.68 -5.84
CA ARG A 29 7.37 12.71 -7.10
C ARG A 29 8.25 11.46 -7.27
N ASN A 30 8.72 10.88 -6.16
CA ASN A 30 9.54 9.67 -6.18
C ASN A 30 8.72 8.45 -6.61
N THR A 31 7.50 8.32 -6.10
CA THR A 31 6.58 7.26 -6.51
C THR A 31 6.19 7.40 -7.98
N VAL A 32 5.91 8.63 -8.46
CA VAL A 32 5.64 8.87 -9.89
C VAL A 32 6.85 8.47 -10.76
N ARG A 33 8.07 8.92 -10.42
CA ARG A 33 9.30 8.52 -11.13
C ARG A 33 9.46 7.01 -11.18
N ARG A 34 9.19 6.34 -10.05
CA ARG A 34 9.28 4.90 -9.94
C ARG A 34 8.32 4.19 -10.89
N TYR A 35 7.04 4.60 -10.89
CA TYR A 35 6.05 4.02 -11.80
C TYR A 35 6.39 4.28 -13.26
N VAL A 36 6.85 5.49 -13.59
CA VAL A 36 7.31 5.81 -14.95
C VAL A 36 8.45 4.89 -15.38
N ARG A 37 9.46 4.66 -14.53
CA ARG A 37 10.55 3.73 -14.83
C ARG A 37 10.07 2.31 -15.05
N MET A 38 9.27 1.76 -14.13
CA MET A 38 8.68 0.42 -14.27
C MET A 38 7.87 0.27 -15.56
N TYR A 39 7.14 1.31 -15.96
CA TYR A 39 6.39 1.34 -17.21
C TYR A 39 7.32 1.35 -18.44
N GLN A 40 8.35 2.19 -18.43
CA GLN A 40 9.35 2.25 -19.51
C GLN A 40 10.09 0.91 -19.66
N ASP A 41 10.50 0.30 -18.54
CA ASP A 41 11.18 -1.00 -18.50
C ASP A 41 10.28 -2.13 -19.01
N SER A 42 8.95 -2.01 -18.84
CA SER A 42 8.00 -3.02 -19.31
C SER A 42 7.82 -3.05 -20.84
N GLY A 43 8.18 -1.97 -21.55
CA GLY A 43 8.03 -1.85 -23.01
C GLY A 43 6.57 -1.85 -23.51
N ILE A 44 5.58 -1.75 -22.61
CA ILE A 44 4.17 -1.80 -22.98
C ILE A 44 3.76 -0.47 -23.63
N PRO A 45 3.14 -0.47 -24.82
CA PRO A 45 2.66 0.75 -25.44
C PRO A 45 1.45 1.33 -24.69
N ALA A 46 1.31 2.65 -24.72
CA ALA A 46 0.28 3.36 -23.97
C ALA A 46 -1.14 2.95 -24.34
N GLU A 47 -1.36 2.58 -25.61
CA GLU A 47 -2.64 2.10 -26.14
C GLU A 47 -3.13 0.82 -25.46
N LYS A 48 -2.22 0.00 -24.93
CA LYS A 48 -2.55 -1.26 -24.25
C LYS A 48 -2.78 -1.08 -22.74
N LEU A 49 -2.44 0.07 -22.16
CA LEU A 49 -2.63 0.35 -20.72
C LEU A 49 -4.09 0.24 -20.26
N PRO A 50 -5.09 0.77 -20.98
CA PRO A 50 -6.48 0.65 -20.55
C PRO A 50 -6.95 -0.80 -20.48
N SER A 51 -6.53 -1.59 -21.47
CA SER A 51 -6.88 -3.02 -21.64
C SER A 51 -6.13 -3.96 -20.71
N LEU A 52 -5.10 -3.48 -19.99
CA LEU A 52 -4.37 -4.33 -19.05
C LEU A 52 -5.27 -4.74 -17.87
N SER A 53 -5.22 -6.02 -17.50
CA SER A 53 -5.91 -6.48 -16.29
C SER A 53 -5.25 -5.92 -15.03
N ASP A 54 -6.05 -5.78 -13.98
CA ASP A 54 -5.58 -5.33 -12.68
C ASP A 54 -4.50 -6.27 -12.09
N ALA A 55 -4.65 -7.57 -12.27
CA ALA A 55 -3.66 -8.56 -11.87
C ALA A 55 -2.30 -8.35 -12.58
N ARG A 56 -2.33 -8.06 -13.89
CA ARG A 56 -1.10 -7.82 -14.67
C ARG A 56 -0.40 -6.53 -14.25
N LEU A 57 -1.16 -5.47 -13.95
CA LEU A 57 -0.59 -4.25 -13.39
C LEU A 57 0.03 -4.50 -12.02
N GLN A 58 -0.65 -5.27 -11.18
CA GLN A 58 -0.13 -5.59 -9.87
C GLN A 58 1.19 -6.38 -9.97
N GLU A 59 1.32 -7.28 -10.94
CA GLU A 59 2.58 -8.00 -11.20
C GLU A 59 3.70 -7.07 -11.71
N LEU A 60 3.42 -6.18 -12.67
CA LEU A 60 4.40 -5.26 -13.26
C LEU A 60 4.91 -4.22 -12.26
N PHE A 61 4.02 -3.75 -11.38
CA PHE A 61 4.32 -2.71 -10.40
C PHE A 61 4.49 -3.26 -8.99
N ALA A 62 4.48 -4.59 -8.83
CA ALA A 62 4.91 -5.24 -7.61
C ALA A 62 6.35 -4.81 -7.36
N ILE A 63 6.60 -4.34 -6.14
CA ILE A 63 7.92 -3.92 -5.72
C ILE A 63 8.77 -5.19 -5.58
N PRO A 64 9.81 -5.41 -6.41
CA PRO A 64 10.73 -6.51 -6.19
C PRO A 64 11.39 -6.28 -4.83
N GLY A 65 11.17 -7.20 -3.88
CA GLY A 65 11.67 -7.03 -2.51
C GLY A 65 10.78 -6.21 -1.56
N ALA A 66 9.55 -5.84 -1.95
CA ALA A 66 8.49 -5.70 -0.94
C ALA A 66 8.21 -7.12 -0.49
N LYS A 67 9.09 -7.59 0.40
CA LYS A 67 8.85 -8.82 1.12
C LYS A 67 7.45 -8.64 1.70
N GLU A 68 6.55 -9.55 1.36
CA GLU A 68 5.52 -9.92 2.32
C GLU A 68 6.30 -10.22 3.59
N ARG A 69 6.36 -9.23 4.48
CA ARG A 69 7.15 -9.33 5.68
C ARG A 69 6.43 -10.39 6.46
N LYS A 70 7.02 -11.60 6.51
CA LYS A 70 6.47 -12.67 7.34
C LYS A 70 6.23 -12.05 8.71
N PRO A 71 4.98 -12.05 9.20
CA PRO A 71 4.68 -11.42 10.46
C PRO A 71 5.57 -12.06 11.52
N SER A 72 6.13 -11.25 12.41
CA SER A 72 6.88 -11.80 13.54
C SER A 72 5.93 -12.62 14.41
N GLU A 73 6.44 -13.57 15.20
CA GLU A 73 5.60 -14.32 16.14
C GLU A 73 4.82 -13.39 17.07
N ARG A 74 5.43 -12.27 17.48
CA ARG A 74 4.77 -11.21 18.25
C ARG A 74 3.59 -10.60 17.51
N GLN A 75 3.75 -10.32 16.21
CA GLN A 75 2.67 -9.79 15.37
C GLN A 75 1.53 -10.81 15.23
N VAL A 76 1.84 -12.07 14.95
CA VAL A 76 0.82 -13.14 14.83
C VAL A 76 0.02 -13.29 16.13
N ARG A 77 0.69 -13.30 17.29
CA ARG A 77 0.03 -13.36 18.60
C ARG A 77 -0.86 -12.13 18.84
N LEU A 78 -0.37 -10.93 18.53
CA LEU A 78 -1.16 -9.71 18.70
C LEU A 78 -2.40 -9.71 17.80
N GLU A 79 -2.25 -10.11 16.53
CA GLU A 79 -3.35 -10.19 15.56
C GLU A 79 -4.47 -11.12 16.05
N ALA A 80 -4.13 -12.25 16.68
CA ALA A 80 -5.11 -13.16 17.27
C ALA A 80 -5.92 -12.54 18.42
N LEU A 81 -5.38 -11.53 19.12
CA LEU A 81 -6.04 -10.83 20.23
C LEU A 81 -6.90 -9.63 19.78
N LEU A 82 -6.67 -9.10 18.57
CA LEU A 82 -7.36 -7.91 18.06
C LEU A 82 -8.90 -8.01 18.08
N PRO A 83 -9.53 -9.15 17.73
CA PRO A 83 -10.99 -9.26 17.78
C PRO A 83 -11.57 -9.07 19.21
N ASP A 84 -10.91 -9.65 20.22
CA ASP A 84 -11.31 -9.46 21.63
C ASP A 84 -11.09 -8.01 22.07
N TYR A 85 -9.95 -7.42 21.73
CA TYR A 85 -9.65 -6.02 22.05
C TYR A 85 -10.66 -5.06 21.41
N ALA A 86 -11.04 -5.29 20.16
CA ALA A 86 -12.07 -4.52 19.47
C ALA A 86 -13.42 -4.62 20.19
N ALA A 87 -13.82 -5.83 20.61
CA ALA A 87 -15.05 -6.02 21.39
C ALA A 87 -14.99 -5.30 22.75
N ARG A 88 -13.86 -5.39 23.46
CA ARG A 88 -13.67 -4.73 24.77
C ARG A 88 -13.65 -3.21 24.67
N LEU A 89 -13.16 -2.63 23.57
CA LEU A 89 -13.16 -1.17 23.34
C LEU A 89 -14.56 -0.56 23.32
N SER A 90 -15.61 -1.35 23.02
CA SER A 90 -17.00 -0.89 23.11
C SER A 90 -17.50 -0.67 24.55
N ARG A 91 -16.79 -1.18 25.56
CA ARG A 91 -17.19 -1.08 26.97
C ARG A 91 -16.80 0.27 27.55
N LYS A 92 -17.72 0.88 28.32
CA LYS A 92 -17.47 2.16 29.01
C LYS A 92 -16.27 2.04 29.94
N GLY A 93 -15.30 2.95 29.79
CA GLY A 93 -14.09 2.99 30.62
C GLY A 93 -12.91 2.16 30.09
N MET A 94 -13.07 1.46 28.96
CA MET A 94 -11.97 0.83 28.24
C MET A 94 -11.32 1.83 27.27
N THR A 95 -9.99 1.82 27.23
CA THR A 95 -9.20 2.66 26.33
C THR A 95 -8.12 1.83 25.65
N VAL A 96 -7.67 2.27 24.47
CA VAL A 96 -6.55 1.64 23.75
C VAL A 96 -5.31 1.56 24.63
N LYS A 97 -5.06 2.60 25.44
CA LYS A 97 -3.92 2.65 26.39
C LYS A 97 -4.00 1.54 27.44
N LYS A 98 -5.17 1.30 28.06
CA LYS A 98 -5.34 0.23 29.04
C LYS A 98 -5.08 -1.16 28.43
N LEU A 99 -5.63 -1.41 27.23
CA LEU A 99 -5.40 -2.66 26.51
C LEU A 99 -3.93 -2.86 26.13
N TYR A 100 -3.23 -1.79 25.76
CA TYR A 100 -1.79 -1.82 25.50
C TYR A 100 -0.98 -2.17 26.76
N GLU A 101 -1.31 -1.57 27.92
CA GLU A 101 -0.64 -1.86 29.20
C GLU A 101 -0.85 -3.32 29.61
N GLU A 102 -2.05 -3.86 29.46
CA GLU A 102 -2.35 -5.29 29.67
C GLU A 102 -1.54 -6.19 28.73
N TYR A 103 -1.50 -5.85 27.43
CA TYR A 103 -0.73 -6.62 26.46
C TYR A 103 0.77 -6.61 26.78
N HIS A 104 1.31 -5.44 27.11
CA HIS A 104 2.73 -5.24 27.39
C HIS A 104 3.19 -5.94 28.67
N THR A 105 2.35 -5.96 29.71
CA THR A 105 2.64 -6.68 30.96
C THR A 105 2.59 -8.20 30.78
N GLY A 106 1.66 -8.71 29.95
CA GLY A 106 1.55 -10.15 29.65
C GLY A 106 2.56 -10.67 28.61
N HIS A 107 3.18 -9.77 27.83
CA HIS A 107 4.11 -10.11 26.75
C HIS A 107 5.33 -9.17 26.79
N PRO A 108 6.23 -9.32 27.77
CA PRO A 108 7.53 -8.64 27.75
C PRO A 108 8.33 -9.06 26.50
N ASP A 109 9.13 -8.13 25.98
CA ASP A 109 9.96 -8.32 24.78
C ASP A 109 11.12 -9.30 25.01
#